data_AF-A0A7X5ZWG1-F1
#
_entry.id   AF-A0A7X5ZWG1-F1
#
_cell.length_a   1.000
_cell.length_b   1.000
_cell.length_c   1.000
_cell.angle_alpha   90.00
_cell.angle_beta   90.00
_cell.angle_gamma   90.00
#
_symmetry.space_group_name_H-M   'P 1'
#
loop_
_entity.id
_entity.type
_entity.pdbx_description
1 polymer ?
#
loop_
_entity_poly.entity_id
_entity_poly.type
_entity_poly.pdbx_seq_one_letter_code
_entity_poly.pdbx_strand_id
1 'polypeptide(L)'
;MLFALALLAAGQTPFPTRIGQCQWVRGGFYVANGSGINRLWVRGTKHVLNLHDGDERVPPAIRRFWSGRPFGNRLWGEFYVCALARYVPGHMQRVHILRTRRTLVTAR
;
A
#
# COMPACT_ATOMS: atom_id res chain seq x y z
N MET A 1 28.30 33.24 -18.30
CA MET A 1 28.24 32.12 -17.33
C MET A 1 26.79 31.89 -16.96
N LEU A 2 26.16 30.85 -17.50
CA LEU A 2 24.78 30.46 -17.17
C LEU A 2 24.82 29.35 -16.12
N PHE A 3 24.43 29.66 -14.88
CA PHE A 3 24.17 28.65 -13.85
C PHE A 3 22.83 27.98 -14.14
N ALA A 4 22.86 26.74 -14.65
CA ALA A 4 21.68 25.91 -14.78
C ALA A 4 21.26 25.39 -13.39
N LEU A 5 20.13 25.90 -12.87
CA LEU A 5 19.45 25.30 -11.72
C LEU A 5 18.81 23.97 -12.16
N ALA A 6 19.53 22.87 -11.96
CA ALA A 6 18.94 21.55 -11.99
C ALA A 6 18.07 21.37 -10.73
N LEU A 7 16.76 21.58 -10.85
CA LEU A 7 15.79 21.20 -9.83
C LEU A 7 15.87 19.69 -9.63
N LEU A 8 16.48 19.26 -8.53
CA LEU A 8 16.29 17.93 -7.96
C LEU A 8 14.81 17.80 -7.58
N ALA A 9 13.99 17.34 -8.51
CA ALA A 9 12.76 16.66 -8.16
C ALA A 9 13.19 15.40 -7.40
N ALA A 10 13.38 15.52 -6.09
CA ALA A 10 13.45 14.38 -5.21
C ALA A 10 12.11 13.66 -5.37
N GLY A 11 12.08 12.67 -6.27
CA GLY A 11 10.88 11.94 -6.62
C GLY A 11 10.24 11.46 -5.35
N GLN A 12 9.05 11.98 -5.04
CA GLN A 12 8.34 11.58 -3.84
C GLN A 12 8.18 10.06 -3.88
N THR A 13 8.65 9.39 -2.83
CA THR A 13 8.46 7.96 -2.70
C THR A 13 6.96 7.66 -2.78
N PRO A 14 6.52 6.67 -3.59
CA PRO A 14 5.10 6.42 -3.84
C PRO A 14 4.40 5.72 -2.66
N PHE A 15 4.97 5.83 -1.47
CA PHE A 15 4.55 5.23 -0.21
C PHE A 15 5.12 6.01 0.99
N PRO A 16 4.44 6.02 2.14
CA PRO A 16 4.93 6.74 3.32
C PRO A 16 6.20 6.08 3.87
N THR A 17 7.21 6.88 4.23
CA THR A 17 8.52 6.37 4.70
C THR A 17 8.77 6.61 6.18
N ARG A 18 8.05 7.55 6.79
CA ARG A 18 8.18 7.91 8.22
C ARG A 18 6.92 7.55 8.98
N ILE A 19 7.07 7.22 10.25
CA ILE A 19 5.94 6.94 11.16
C ILE A 19 4.98 8.15 11.15
N GLY A 20 3.67 7.88 11.07
CA GLY A 20 2.63 8.90 11.03
C GLY A 20 2.44 9.58 9.66
N GLN A 21 3.36 9.39 8.70
CA GLN A 21 3.18 9.92 7.36
C GLN A 21 2.03 9.18 6.66
N CYS A 22 1.10 9.94 6.07
CA CYS A 22 -0.01 9.41 5.30
C CYS A 22 0.03 9.89 3.85
N GLN A 23 -0.25 9.00 2.89
CA GLN A 23 -0.37 9.38 1.47
C GLN A 23 -1.16 8.35 0.66
N TRP A 24 -1.54 8.73 -0.56
CA TRP A 24 -2.17 7.82 -1.51
C TRP A 24 -1.13 6.90 -2.17
N VAL A 25 -1.36 5.60 -2.07
CA VAL A 25 -0.51 4.55 -2.63
C VAL A 25 -1.29 3.83 -3.72
N ARG A 26 -0.69 3.72 -4.90
CA ARG A 26 -1.21 2.89 -6.01
C ARG A 26 -0.66 1.50 -5.89
N GLY A 27 -1.51 0.49 -5.97
CA GLY A 27 -1.05 -0.87 -5.77
C GLY A 27 -2.09 -1.96 -5.91
N GLY A 28 -1.65 -3.17 -5.61
CA GLY A 28 -2.48 -4.36 -5.54
C GLY A 28 -2.50 -4.91 -4.13
N PHE A 29 -3.66 -4.88 -3.50
CA PHE A 29 -3.92 -5.50 -2.20
C PHE A 29 -4.28 -6.98 -2.39
N TYR A 30 -3.66 -7.87 -1.61
CA TYR A 30 -3.86 -9.31 -1.69
C TYR A 30 -3.58 -9.99 -0.35
N VAL A 31 -4.19 -11.14 -0.13
CA VAL A 31 -3.85 -12.01 1.00
C VAL A 31 -2.80 -13.02 0.53
N ALA A 32 -1.70 -13.15 1.29
CA ALA A 32 -0.69 -14.16 1.01
C ALA A 32 -1.17 -15.53 1.49
N ASN A 33 -1.13 -16.53 0.59
CA ASN A 33 -1.52 -17.90 0.91
C ASN A 33 -0.66 -18.47 2.07
N GLY A 34 -1.27 -19.33 2.89
CA GLY A 34 -0.64 -19.99 4.04
C GLY A 34 -0.57 -19.14 5.31
N SER A 35 -0.14 -17.88 5.21
CA SER A 35 0.06 -17.00 6.39
C SER A 35 -1.09 -16.03 6.68
N GLY A 36 -2.04 -15.87 5.77
CA GLY A 36 -3.17 -14.94 5.95
C GLY A 36 -2.75 -13.45 5.96
N ILE A 37 -1.50 -13.14 5.63
CA ILE A 37 -0.95 -11.78 5.73
C ILE A 37 -1.53 -10.89 4.64
N ASN A 38 -2.01 -9.71 5.05
CA ASN A 38 -2.68 -8.71 4.21
C ASN A 38 -1.68 -7.74 3.57
N ARG A 39 -1.30 -7.99 2.32
CA ARG A 39 -0.23 -7.25 1.65
C ARG A 39 -0.77 -6.27 0.62
N LEU A 40 -0.18 -5.08 0.57
CA LEU A 40 -0.33 -4.12 -0.51
C LEU A 40 1.02 -3.98 -1.24
N TRP A 41 1.08 -4.51 -2.45
CA TRP A 41 2.23 -4.30 -3.34
C TRP A 41 2.15 -2.90 -3.95
N VAL A 42 3.18 -2.09 -3.75
CA VAL A 42 3.23 -0.72 -4.28
C VAL A 42 3.64 -0.76 -5.75
N ARG A 43 2.74 -0.31 -6.63
CA ARG A 43 2.90 -0.38 -8.09
C ARG A 43 4.16 0.35 -8.53
N GLY A 44 4.94 -0.28 -9.40
CA GLY A 44 6.19 0.28 -9.92
C GLY A 44 7.38 0.13 -8.98
N THR A 45 7.22 -0.56 -7.85
CA THR A 45 8.30 -0.82 -6.90
C THR A 45 8.33 -2.29 -6.47
N LYS A 46 9.34 -2.69 -5.70
CA LYS A 46 9.38 -3.99 -5.01
C LYS A 46 8.84 -3.91 -3.58
N HIS A 47 8.39 -2.72 -3.14
CA HIS A 47 7.99 -2.50 -1.75
C HIS A 47 6.62 -3.10 -1.45
N VAL A 48 6.50 -3.67 -0.25
CA VAL A 48 5.27 -4.29 0.24
C VAL A 48 4.90 -3.66 1.56
N LEU A 49 3.66 -3.20 1.64
CA LEU A 49 3.05 -2.71 2.85
C LEU A 49 2.20 -3.83 3.44
N ASN A 50 2.22 -3.99 4.76
CA ASN A 50 1.36 -4.93 5.46
C ASN A 50 0.35 -4.16 6.30
N LEU A 51 -0.94 -4.47 6.13
CA LEU A 51 -1.96 -3.96 7.03
C LEU A 51 -1.65 -4.43 8.46
N HIS A 52 -1.78 -3.53 9.44
CA HIS A 52 -1.59 -3.89 10.83
C HIS A 52 -2.60 -4.95 11.27
N ASP A 53 -2.09 -6.02 11.87
CA ASP A 53 -2.92 -7.02 12.56
C ASP A 53 -3.76 -6.31 13.64
N GLY A 54 -5.09 -6.53 13.63
CA GLY A 54 -6.02 -5.86 14.55
C GLY A 54 -6.63 -4.55 14.03
N ASP A 55 -6.39 -4.15 12.78
CA ASP A 55 -7.09 -3.01 12.18
C ASP A 55 -8.56 -3.34 11.85
N GLU A 56 -9.46 -3.04 12.79
CA GLU A 56 -10.91 -3.20 12.62
C GLU A 56 -11.52 -2.12 11.70
N ARG A 57 -10.80 -1.03 11.44
CA ARG A 57 -11.31 0.17 10.75
C ARG A 57 -10.96 0.19 9.28
N VAL A 58 -10.93 -0.99 8.65
CA VAL A 58 -10.63 -1.09 7.23
C VAL A 58 -11.72 -0.50 6.32
N PRO A 59 -11.33 0.04 5.15
CA PRO A 59 -12.27 0.60 4.19
C PRO A 59 -13.25 -0.47 3.68
N PRO A 60 -14.49 -0.09 3.32
CA PRO A 60 -15.50 -1.02 2.83
C PRO A 60 -15.06 -1.89 1.63
N ALA A 61 -14.15 -1.41 0.79
CA ALA A 61 -13.63 -2.19 -0.34
C ALA A 61 -12.75 -3.37 0.10
N ILE A 62 -11.93 -3.19 1.14
CA ILE A 62 -11.10 -4.25 1.71
C ILE A 62 -11.98 -5.28 2.42
N ARG A 63 -12.99 -4.84 3.19
CA ARG A 63 -13.97 -5.75 3.81
C ARG A 63 -14.68 -6.63 2.78
N ARG A 64 -15.17 -6.02 1.69
CA ARG A 64 -15.83 -6.75 0.59
C ARG A 64 -14.88 -7.69 -0.15
N PHE A 65 -13.61 -7.32 -0.27
CA PHE A 65 -12.58 -8.20 -0.84
C PHE A 65 -12.33 -9.43 0.04
N TRP A 66 -12.26 -9.27 1.36
CA TRP A 66 -12.10 -10.37 2.30
C TRP A 66 -13.25 -11.35 2.31
N SER A 67 -14.50 -10.88 2.17
CA SER A 67 -15.68 -11.76 2.09
C SER A 67 -15.80 -12.53 0.77
N GLY A 68 -14.95 -12.25 -0.22
CA GLY A 68 -14.96 -12.91 -1.53
C GLY A 68 -14.00 -14.10 -1.60
N ARG A 69 -13.17 -14.14 -2.66
CA ARG A 69 -12.09 -15.14 -2.84
C ARG A 69 -10.71 -14.49 -2.66
N PRO A 70 -10.36 -14.01 -1.44
CA PRO A 70 -9.17 -13.15 -1.24
C PRO A 70 -7.83 -13.83 -1.55
N PHE A 71 -7.77 -15.16 -1.48
CA PHE A 71 -6.57 -15.95 -1.80
C PHE A 71 -6.35 -16.14 -3.31
N GLY A 72 -7.42 -16.10 -4.10
CA GLY A 72 -7.37 -16.25 -5.56
C GLY A 72 -7.40 -14.93 -6.33
N ASN A 73 -7.71 -13.83 -5.65
CA ASN A 73 -7.95 -12.54 -6.28
C ASN A 73 -6.95 -11.47 -5.81
N ARG A 74 -6.96 -10.33 -6.49
CA ARG A 74 -6.26 -9.11 -6.10
C ARG A 74 -7.20 -7.91 -6.18
N LEU A 75 -7.17 -7.06 -5.17
CA LEU A 75 -7.86 -5.77 -5.15
C LEU A 75 -6.87 -4.69 -5.62
N TRP A 76 -7.02 -4.24 -6.85
CA TRP A 76 -6.27 -3.11 -7.41
C TRP A 76 -6.94 -1.79 -7.04
N GLY A 77 -6.15 -0.73 -6.89
CA GLY A 77 -6.68 0.61 -6.73
C GLY A 77 -5.70 1.61 -6.12
N GLU A 78 -6.26 2.67 -5.53
CA GLU A 78 -5.53 3.64 -4.74
C GLU A 78 -5.96 3.53 -3.27
N PHE A 79 -4.99 3.52 -2.37
CA PHE A 79 -5.16 3.28 -0.93
C PHE A 79 -4.59 4.47 -0.17
N TYR A 80 -5.36 5.07 0.74
CA TYR A 80 -4.83 6.11 1.63
C TYR A 80 -4.20 5.42 2.83
N VAL A 81 -2.88 5.46 2.89
CA VAL A 81 -2.06 4.65 3.79
C VAL A 81 -1.33 5.54 4.78
N CYS A 82 -1.37 5.19 6.06
CA CYS A 82 -0.55 5.80 7.11
C CYS A 82 0.49 4.81 7.62
N ALA A 83 1.76 5.22 7.65
CA ALA A 83 2.85 4.38 8.12
C ALA A 83 2.85 4.24 9.65
N LEU A 84 2.88 3.00 10.13
CA LEU A 84 3.08 2.67 11.54
C LEU A 84 4.53 2.38 11.89
N ALA A 85 5.32 1.99 10.89
CA ALA A 85 6.75 1.78 11.00
C ALA A 85 7.49 2.62 9.95
N ARG A 86 8.74 2.97 10.24
CA ARG A 86 9.65 3.57 9.25
C ARG A 86 9.91 2.58 8.11
N TYR A 87 10.16 3.10 6.92
CA TYR A 87 10.63 2.31 5.79
C TYR A 87 12.03 1.74 6.08
N VAL A 88 12.20 0.44 5.82
CA VAL A 88 13.50 -0.24 5.82
C VAL A 88 13.58 -1.05 4.52
N PRO A 89 14.58 -0.81 3.66
CA PRO A 89 14.74 -1.56 2.41
C PRO A 89 14.75 -3.08 2.64
N GLY A 90 13.98 -3.82 1.85
CA GLY A 90 13.87 -5.28 1.96
C GLY A 90 12.88 -5.78 3.01
N HIS A 91 12.33 -4.92 3.87
CA HIS A 91 11.34 -5.30 4.88
C HIS A 91 9.93 -4.87 4.47
N MET A 92 8.93 -5.65 4.89
CA MET A 92 7.54 -5.19 4.85
C MET A 92 7.36 -4.05 5.85
N GLN A 93 6.61 -3.04 5.45
CA GLN A 93 6.30 -1.91 6.31
C GLN A 93 4.87 -2.03 6.84
N ARG A 94 4.71 -1.94 8.17
CA ARG A 94 3.41 -1.98 8.81
C ARG A 94 2.68 -0.64 8.62
N VAL A 95 1.40 -0.71 8.27
CA VAL A 95 0.58 0.46 7.93
C VAL A 95 -0.88 0.30 8.38
N HIS A 96 -1.57 1.43 8.50
CA HIS A 96 -3.02 1.50 8.41
C HIS A 96 -3.46 1.84 7.00
N ILE A 97 -4.59 1.26 6.56
CA ILE A 97 -5.26 1.67 5.33
C ILE A 97 -6.58 2.29 5.73
N LEU A 98 -6.75 3.60 5.51
CA LEU A 98 -7.91 4.34 6.03
C LEU A 98 -8.99 4.59 4.98
N ARG A 99 -8.60 4.66 3.69
CA ARG A 99 -9.54 4.91 2.58
C ARG A 99 -9.08 4.19 1.32
N THR A 100 -10.02 3.98 0.40
CA THR A 100 -9.77 3.42 -0.93
C THR A 100 -10.50 4.23 -2.00
N ARG A 101 -9.95 4.28 -3.21
CA ARG A 101 -10.66 4.79 -4.40
C ARG A 101 -10.20 4.07 -5.66
N ARG A 102 -11.02 4.13 -6.71
CA ARG A 102 -10.76 3.52 -8.03
C ARG A 102 -10.38 2.04 -7.92
N THR A 103 -11.17 1.29 -7.14
CA THR A 103 -10.88 -0.11 -6.82
C THR A 103 -11.48 -1.06 -7.84
N LEU A 104 -10.72 -2.10 -8.20
CA LEU A 104 -11.16 -3.21 -9.07
C LEU A 104 -10.62 -4.53 -8.52
N VAL A 105 -11.46 -5.57 -8.52
CA VAL A 105 -11.02 -6.93 -8.17
C VAL A 105 -10.73 -7.69 -9.46
N THR A 106 -9.57 -8.34 -9.54
CA THR A 106 -9.22 -9.26 -10.63
C THR A 106 -8.87 -10.63 -10.05
N ALA A 107 -9.10 -11.69 -10.83
CA ALA A 107 -8.46 -12.97 -10.57
C ALA A 107 -6.93 -12.83 -10.71
N ARG A 108 -6.17 -13.67 -10.00
CA ARG A 108 -4.75 -13.86 -10.29
C ARG A 108 -4.54 -14.69 -11.54
#